data_AF-A0A061RRA2-F1
#
_entry.id   AF-A0A061RRA2-F1
#
_cell.length_a   1.000
_cell.length_b   1.000
_cell.length_c   1.000
_cell.angle_alpha   90.00
_cell.angle_beta   90.00
_cell.angle_gamma   90.00
#
_symmetry.space_group_name_H-M   'P 1'
#
loop_
_entity.id
_entity.type
_entity.pdbx_description
1 polymer ?
#
loop_
_entity_poly.entity_id
_entity_poly.type
_entity_poly.pdbx_seq_one_letter_code
_entity_poly.pdbx_strand_id
1 'polypeptide(L)'
;AFLSEMQRLCGDISPKETIDFPTWTANDLSNFMVAVHPDADSMLSQVGVDPFFDMLDFASFTRDNLLATVVMQVFRSVHNLVLTLDIDDSKLFRFVCAIEARMQKNQYHNYQHAADVCSRLSAILKLSHMFDTPNNELYRELAAALLASVIPDIDHPGRTNTFLIRTRSDEALRFNEQHVIENSSVLKCLEIMQEDSLNFIAHWPEEEQAEFRLSS
;
A
#
# COMPACT_ATOMS: atom_id res chain seq x y z
N ALA A 1 -6.97 37.52 4.16
CA ALA A 1 -8.29 37.45 4.79
C ALA A 1 -8.89 36.04 4.64
N PHE A 2 -9.22 35.58 3.43
CA PHE A 2 -9.79 34.23 3.23
C PHE A 2 -8.78 33.07 3.43
N LEU A 3 -7.55 33.22 2.93
CA LEU A 3 -6.47 32.22 3.09
C LEU A 3 -5.97 32.08 4.54
N SER A 4 -6.00 33.18 5.30
CA SER A 4 -5.63 33.21 6.72
C SER A 4 -6.69 32.57 7.63
N GLU A 5 -7.96 32.57 7.21
CA GLU A 5 -9.06 31.90 7.92
C GLU A 5 -9.02 30.38 7.70
N MET A 6 -8.62 29.94 6.49
CA MET A 6 -8.48 28.52 6.15
C MET A 6 -7.33 27.82 6.91
N GLN A 7 -6.22 28.52 7.12
CA GLN A 7 -5.13 28.03 7.99
C GLN A 7 -5.52 27.92 9.47
N ARG A 8 -6.57 28.61 9.90
CA ARG A 8 -7.04 28.56 11.29
C ARG A 8 -8.11 27.49 11.52
N LEU A 9 -8.81 27.05 10.46
CA LEU A 9 -9.80 25.98 10.48
C LEU A 9 -9.17 24.59 10.29
N CYS A 10 -8.05 24.49 9.57
CA CYS A 10 -7.16 23.34 9.61
C CYS A 10 -6.31 23.45 10.88
N GLY A 11 -6.86 23.02 12.03
CA GLY A 11 -6.15 23.04 13.31
C GLY A 11 -4.74 22.48 13.21
N ASP A 12 -3.83 23.04 14.01
CA ASP A 12 -2.42 22.66 14.12
C ASP A 12 -2.25 21.13 14.09
N ILE A 13 -1.89 20.59 12.93
CA ILE A 13 -1.48 19.21 12.77
C ILE A 13 -0.16 19.11 13.55
N SER A 14 -0.19 18.36 14.66
CA SER A 14 1.03 18.09 15.45
C SER A 14 2.16 17.64 14.53
N PRO A 15 3.43 18.01 14.80
CA PRO A 15 4.55 17.59 13.98
C PRO A 15 4.52 16.07 13.80
N LYS A 16 4.34 15.63 12.55
CA LYS A 16 4.32 14.22 12.14
C LYS A 16 5.59 13.57 12.70
N GLU A 17 5.46 12.53 13.52
CA GLU A 17 6.58 11.67 13.87
C GLU A 17 7.18 11.17 12.55
N THR A 18 8.38 11.65 12.23
CA THR A 18 9.16 11.18 11.10
C THR A 18 9.53 9.73 11.42
N ILE A 19 9.02 8.79 10.63
CA ILE A 19 9.40 7.38 10.78
C ILE A 19 10.82 7.27 10.23
N ASP A 20 11.80 7.24 11.13
CA ASP A 20 13.21 7.17 10.77
C ASP A 20 13.53 5.75 10.27
N PHE A 21 13.53 5.56 8.95
CA PHE A 21 13.85 4.29 8.32
C PHE A 21 15.36 4.17 8.08
N PRO A 22 16.02 3.10 8.54
CA PRO A 22 17.42 2.83 8.19
C PRO A 22 17.63 2.78 6.66
N THR A 23 18.84 3.12 6.21
CA THR A 23 19.25 2.86 4.82
C THR A 23 19.52 1.37 4.64
N TRP A 24 18.57 0.63 4.09
CA TRP A 24 18.63 -0.82 3.88
C TRP A 24 19.22 -1.19 2.51
N THR A 25 20.05 -2.23 2.43
CA THR A 25 20.49 -2.85 1.17
C THR A 25 19.51 -3.95 0.72
N ALA A 26 19.57 -4.38 -0.54
CA ALA A 26 18.73 -5.47 -1.06
C ALA A 26 18.86 -6.79 -0.26
N ASN A 27 20.05 -7.09 0.27
CA ASN A 27 20.29 -8.23 1.14
C ASN A 27 19.72 -8.04 2.55
N ASP A 28 19.58 -6.81 3.02
CA ASP A 28 18.95 -6.57 4.33
C ASP A 28 17.43 -6.69 4.22
N LEU A 29 16.85 -6.31 3.08
CA LEU A 29 15.42 -6.45 2.81
C LEU A 29 14.97 -7.92 2.79
N SER A 30 15.74 -8.81 2.16
CA SER A 30 15.40 -10.24 2.14
C SER A 30 15.44 -10.88 3.52
N ASN A 31 16.43 -10.53 4.34
CA ASN A 31 16.58 -11.04 5.71
C ASN A 31 15.54 -10.48 6.69
N PHE A 32 14.90 -9.35 6.35
CA PHE A 32 13.91 -8.68 7.18
C PHE A 32 12.48 -9.17 6.93
N MET A 33 12.19 -9.64 5.72
CA MET A 33 10.83 -9.95 5.26
C MET A 33 10.23 -11.24 5.84
N VAL A 34 11.03 -12.27 6.14
CA VAL A 34 10.51 -13.53 6.72
C VAL A 34 11.39 -13.97 7.89
N ALA A 35 10.77 -14.51 8.95
CA ALA A 35 11.55 -15.17 9.99
C ALA A 35 12.31 -16.36 9.38
N VAL A 36 13.47 -16.71 9.93
CA VAL A 36 14.26 -17.86 9.48
C VAL A 36 13.48 -19.16 9.81
N HIS A 37 12.56 -19.53 8.92
CA HIS A 37 11.77 -20.75 8.98
C HIS A 37 12.12 -21.62 7.77
N PRO A 38 12.31 -22.96 7.93
CA PRO A 38 12.72 -23.83 6.83
C PRO A 38 11.80 -23.79 5.60
N ASP A 39 10.50 -23.55 5.84
CA ASP A 39 9.48 -23.54 4.78
C ASP A 39 9.15 -22.12 4.26
N ALA A 40 9.76 -21.07 4.83
CA ALA A 40 9.49 -19.67 4.51
C ALA A 40 9.55 -19.38 3.00
N ASP A 41 10.62 -19.81 2.34
CA ASP A 41 10.85 -19.57 0.91
C ASP A 41 9.80 -20.28 0.04
N SER A 42 9.42 -21.51 0.42
CA SER A 42 8.40 -22.28 -0.28
C SER A 42 7.02 -21.66 -0.13
N MET A 43 6.70 -21.09 1.03
CA MET A 43 5.44 -20.38 1.24
C MET A 43 5.45 -19.04 0.49
N LEU A 44 6.55 -18.28 0.58
CA LEU A 44 6.70 -16.99 -0.10
C LEU A 44 6.56 -17.12 -1.62
N SER A 45 7.05 -18.22 -2.22
CA SER A 45 6.87 -18.47 -3.66
C SER A 45 5.42 -18.65 -4.11
N GLN A 46 4.50 -18.95 -3.19
CA GLN A 46 3.06 -19.11 -3.48
C GLN A 46 2.28 -17.80 -3.32
N VAL A 47 2.84 -16.82 -2.62
CA VAL A 47 2.25 -15.48 -2.46
C VAL A 47 2.13 -14.80 -3.83
N GLY A 48 0.94 -14.29 -4.12
CA GLY A 48 0.61 -13.69 -5.43
C GLY A 48 0.41 -14.69 -6.57
N VAL A 49 0.52 -16.00 -6.31
CA VAL A 49 0.41 -17.05 -7.34
C VAL A 49 -0.77 -17.98 -7.06
N ASP A 50 -0.93 -18.46 -5.82
CA ASP A 50 -2.04 -19.32 -5.45
C ASP A 50 -3.22 -18.49 -4.91
N PRO A 51 -4.39 -18.47 -5.58
CA PRO A 51 -5.57 -17.75 -5.11
C PRO A 51 -6.18 -18.34 -3.82
N PHE A 52 -5.75 -19.54 -3.40
CA PHE A 52 -6.18 -20.21 -2.18
C PHE A 52 -5.12 -20.20 -1.07
N PHE A 53 -4.04 -19.44 -1.24
CA PHE A 53 -2.96 -19.36 -0.27
C PHE A 53 -3.44 -18.94 1.13
N ASP A 54 -2.98 -19.64 2.16
CA ASP A 54 -3.34 -19.35 3.56
C ASP A 54 -2.50 -18.19 4.11
N MET A 55 -3.00 -16.97 3.92
CA MET A 55 -2.36 -15.75 4.42
C MET A 55 -2.31 -15.69 5.95
N LEU A 56 -3.23 -16.35 6.66
CA LEU A 56 -3.27 -16.32 8.12
C LEU A 56 -2.18 -17.20 8.72
N ASP A 57 -2.00 -18.40 8.15
CA ASP A 57 -0.89 -19.27 8.53
C ASP A 57 0.46 -18.60 8.18
N PHE A 58 0.57 -18.03 6.97
CA PHE A 58 1.78 -17.31 6.55
C PHE A 58 2.14 -16.13 7.47
N ALA A 59 1.14 -15.39 7.94
CA ALA A 59 1.33 -14.27 8.85
C ALA A 59 2.03 -14.67 10.16
N SER A 60 1.93 -15.94 10.58
CA SER A 60 2.63 -16.45 11.77
C SER A 60 4.15 -16.57 11.59
N PHE A 61 4.63 -16.62 10.34
CA PHE A 61 6.05 -16.71 9.97
C PHE A 61 6.67 -15.35 9.63
N THR A 62 5.84 -14.35 9.35
CA THR A 62 6.27 -12.96 9.23
C THR A 62 6.34 -12.33 10.61
N ARG A 63 7.38 -11.55 10.91
CA ARG A 63 7.52 -10.88 12.22
C ARG A 63 6.54 -9.70 12.31
N ASP A 64 7.09 -8.52 12.15
CA ASP A 64 6.40 -7.30 11.78
C ASP A 64 6.70 -7.12 10.28
N ASN A 65 5.83 -6.50 9.49
CA ASN A 65 5.98 -6.24 8.04
C ASN A 65 5.39 -7.30 7.08
N LEU A 66 4.29 -7.96 7.46
CA LEU A 66 3.61 -8.92 6.57
C LEU A 66 3.20 -8.27 5.26
N LEU A 67 2.59 -7.09 5.33
CA LEU A 67 2.09 -6.40 4.14
C LEU A 67 3.27 -5.98 3.25
N ALA A 68 4.34 -5.42 3.83
CA ALA A 68 5.55 -5.14 3.06
C ALA A 68 6.11 -6.40 2.40
N THR A 69 6.15 -7.53 3.11
CA THR A 69 6.63 -8.80 2.56
C THR A 69 5.83 -9.24 1.34
N VAL A 70 4.50 -9.21 1.44
CA VAL A 70 3.60 -9.60 0.34
C VAL A 70 3.72 -8.65 -0.84
N VAL A 71 3.66 -7.33 -0.63
CA VAL A 71 3.73 -6.36 -1.72
C VAL A 71 5.07 -6.47 -2.44
N MET A 72 6.19 -6.54 -1.71
CA MET A 72 7.51 -6.69 -2.34
C MET A 72 7.64 -8.01 -3.11
N GLN A 73 7.10 -9.12 -2.60
CA GLN A 73 7.10 -10.40 -3.31
C GLN A 73 6.31 -10.34 -4.63
N VAL A 74 5.11 -9.74 -4.59
CA VAL A 74 4.27 -9.55 -5.78
C VAL A 74 4.97 -8.67 -6.81
N PHE A 75 5.52 -7.53 -6.38
CA PHE A 75 6.17 -6.56 -7.27
C PHE A 75 7.48 -7.07 -7.86
N ARG A 76 8.29 -7.81 -7.09
CA ARG A 76 9.59 -8.33 -7.54
C ARG A 76 9.48 -9.61 -8.35
N SER A 77 8.66 -10.57 -7.92
CA SER A 77 8.74 -11.94 -8.43
C SER A 77 7.59 -12.33 -9.35
N VAL A 78 6.35 -11.92 -9.04
CA VAL A 78 5.18 -12.44 -9.76
C VAL A 78 5.02 -11.78 -11.13
N HIS A 79 5.32 -10.49 -11.22
CA HIS A 79 5.19 -9.69 -12.45
C HIS A 79 6.47 -8.91 -12.81
N ASN A 80 7.51 -8.99 -11.96
CA ASN A 80 8.78 -8.27 -12.16
C ASN A 80 8.60 -6.77 -12.42
N LEU A 81 7.59 -6.16 -11.77
CA LEU A 81 7.20 -4.76 -11.93
C LEU A 81 8.32 -3.81 -11.51
N VAL A 82 9.08 -4.19 -10.47
CA VAL A 82 10.21 -3.37 -9.98
C VAL A 82 11.22 -3.13 -11.11
N LEU A 83 11.64 -4.22 -11.77
CA LEU A 83 12.60 -4.12 -12.87
C LEU A 83 11.96 -3.51 -14.12
N THR A 84 10.72 -3.90 -14.44
CA THR A 84 10.08 -3.55 -15.72
C THR A 84 9.67 -2.09 -15.80
N LEU A 85 9.24 -1.52 -14.67
CA LEU A 85 8.78 -0.13 -14.58
C LEU A 85 9.84 0.81 -13.99
N ASP A 86 11.05 0.31 -13.69
CA ASP A 86 12.08 1.08 -13.00
C ASP A 86 11.54 1.67 -11.68
N ILE A 87 11.00 0.83 -10.79
CA ILE A 87 10.56 1.28 -9.47
C ILE A 87 11.75 1.28 -8.51
N ASP A 88 11.90 2.35 -7.71
CA ASP A 88 12.86 2.35 -6.62
C ASP A 88 12.42 1.38 -5.52
N ASP A 89 13.01 0.19 -5.55
CA ASP A 89 12.74 -0.94 -4.66
C ASP A 89 12.86 -0.59 -3.17
N SER A 90 13.85 0.23 -2.82
CA SER A 90 14.09 0.63 -1.43
C SER A 90 13.09 1.64 -0.93
N LYS A 91 12.64 2.56 -1.79
CA LYS A 91 11.56 3.50 -1.47
C LYS A 91 10.20 2.82 -1.43
N LEU A 92 9.95 1.85 -2.33
CA LEU A 92 8.70 1.07 -2.32
C LEU A 92 8.56 0.31 -1.00
N PHE A 93 9.62 -0.35 -0.55
CA PHE A 93 9.61 -1.04 0.74
C PHE A 93 9.27 -0.09 1.90
N ARG A 94 9.96 1.06 1.99
CA ARG A 94 9.71 2.06 3.05
C ARG A 94 8.30 2.63 2.98
N PHE A 95 7.81 2.89 1.77
CA PHE A 95 6.45 3.35 1.52
C PHE A 95 5.42 2.36 2.06
N VAL A 96 5.57 1.06 1.77
CA VAL A 96 4.65 0.03 2.26
C VAL A 96 4.76 -0.15 3.77
N CYS A 97 5.96 -0.08 4.35
CA CYS A 97 6.12 -0.07 5.81
C CYS A 97 5.41 1.12 6.47
N ALA A 98 5.48 2.31 5.86
CA ALA A 98 4.77 3.50 6.34
C ALA A 98 3.24 3.34 6.25
N ILE A 99 2.75 2.68 5.22
CA ILE A 99 1.33 2.29 5.09
C ILE A 99 0.93 1.29 6.19
N GLU A 100 1.70 0.21 6.36
CA GLU A 100 1.43 -0.85 7.32
C GLU A 100 1.40 -0.32 8.76
N ALA A 101 2.31 0.59 9.10
CA ALA A 101 2.37 1.24 10.42
C ALA A 101 1.12 2.08 10.74
N ARG A 102 0.38 2.54 9.73
CA ARG A 102 -0.88 3.30 9.88
C ARG A 102 -2.11 2.41 9.85
N MET A 103 -1.97 1.11 9.60
CA MET A 103 -3.10 0.20 9.65
C MET A 103 -3.48 -0.10 11.10
N GLN A 104 -4.74 0.19 11.43
CA GLN A 104 -5.26 -0.04 12.77
C GLN A 104 -5.41 -1.54 13.03
N LYS A 105 -5.25 -1.96 14.30
CA LYS A 105 -5.46 -3.36 14.73
C LYS A 105 -6.94 -3.70 14.85
N ASN A 106 -7.71 -3.42 13.80
CA ASN A 106 -9.11 -3.83 13.71
C ASN A 106 -9.19 -5.36 13.59
N GLN A 107 -10.33 -5.94 13.99
CA GLN A 107 -10.57 -7.38 13.84
C GLN A 107 -10.53 -7.87 12.39
N TYR A 108 -10.79 -6.96 11.43
CA TYR A 108 -10.83 -7.29 9.99
C TYR A 108 -9.97 -6.33 9.16
N HIS A 109 -10.26 -5.02 9.17
CA HIS A 109 -9.53 -3.99 8.42
C HIS A 109 -8.14 -3.71 9.00
N ASN A 110 -7.21 -4.64 8.79
CA ASN A 110 -5.84 -4.64 9.28
C ASN A 110 -4.86 -5.07 8.17
N TYR A 111 -3.56 -5.04 8.47
CA TYR A 111 -2.51 -5.39 7.52
C TYR A 111 -2.60 -6.81 6.96
N GLN A 112 -3.16 -7.78 7.70
CA GLN A 112 -3.34 -9.15 7.21
C GLN A 112 -4.42 -9.19 6.12
N HIS A 113 -5.50 -8.41 6.29
CA HIS A 113 -6.53 -8.31 5.27
C HIS A 113 -5.99 -7.67 3.99
N ALA A 114 -5.28 -6.54 4.11
CA ALA A 114 -4.67 -5.87 2.96
C ALA A 114 -3.67 -6.79 2.23
N ALA A 115 -2.87 -7.56 2.97
CA ALA A 115 -1.94 -8.54 2.41
C ALA A 115 -2.67 -9.67 1.65
N ASP A 116 -3.75 -10.21 2.21
CA ASP A 116 -4.57 -11.25 1.56
C ASP A 116 -5.20 -10.73 0.25
N VAL A 117 -5.80 -9.53 0.28
CA VAL A 117 -6.40 -8.92 -0.91
C VAL A 117 -5.36 -8.69 -2.00
N CYS A 118 -4.19 -8.13 -1.66
CA CYS A 118 -3.11 -7.90 -2.61
C CYS A 118 -2.60 -9.20 -3.26
N SER A 119 -2.32 -10.22 -2.44
CA SER A 119 -1.87 -11.53 -2.90
C SER A 119 -2.91 -12.20 -3.81
N ARG A 120 -4.18 -12.22 -3.41
CA ARG A 120 -5.27 -12.82 -4.20
C ARG A 120 -5.51 -12.08 -5.50
N LEU A 121 -5.48 -10.74 -5.48
CA LEU A 121 -5.62 -9.94 -6.70
C LEU A 121 -4.53 -10.31 -7.70
N SER A 122 -3.27 -10.35 -7.26
CA SER A 122 -2.15 -10.78 -8.12
C SER A 122 -2.35 -12.18 -8.69
N ALA A 123 -2.77 -13.15 -7.87
CA ALA A 123 -3.04 -14.51 -8.33
C ALA A 123 -4.16 -14.57 -9.39
N ILE A 124 -5.26 -13.85 -9.17
CA ILE A 124 -6.39 -13.77 -10.11
C ILE A 124 -5.96 -13.13 -11.44
N LEU A 125 -5.21 -12.02 -11.39
CA LEU A 125 -4.73 -11.32 -12.60
C LEU A 125 -3.70 -12.14 -13.37
N LYS A 126 -2.91 -12.98 -12.69
CA LYS A 126 -2.02 -13.94 -13.33
C LYS A 126 -2.80 -15.05 -14.04
N LEU A 127 -3.86 -15.57 -13.41
CA LEU A 127 -4.73 -16.59 -14.02
C LEU A 127 -5.54 -16.07 -15.20
N SER A 128 -5.79 -14.77 -15.28
CA SER A 128 -6.54 -14.17 -16.39
C SER A 128 -5.73 -14.01 -17.68
N HIS A 129 -4.40 -14.17 -17.63
CA HIS A 129 -3.48 -13.91 -18.74
C HIS A 129 -3.54 -12.50 -19.33
N MET A 130 -4.20 -11.55 -18.64
CA MET A 130 -4.37 -10.17 -19.13
C MET A 130 -3.05 -9.42 -19.30
N PHE A 131 -2.04 -9.78 -18.50
CA PHE A 131 -0.74 -9.09 -18.42
C PHE A 131 0.42 -9.88 -19.06
N ASP A 132 0.11 -10.93 -19.84
CA ASP A 132 1.13 -11.76 -20.48
C ASP A 132 1.83 -11.05 -21.65
N THR A 133 1.20 -10.01 -22.19
CA THR A 133 1.79 -9.19 -23.25
C THR A 133 2.58 -8.02 -22.64
N PRO A 134 3.88 -7.87 -22.94
CA PRO A 134 4.67 -6.75 -22.44
C PRO A 134 4.14 -5.41 -22.91
N ASN A 135 3.61 -4.63 -21.98
CA ASN A 135 3.19 -3.25 -22.19
C ASN A 135 3.36 -2.47 -20.89
N ASN A 136 4.21 -1.44 -20.90
CA ASN A 136 4.51 -0.64 -19.72
C ASN A 136 3.30 0.13 -19.20
N GLU A 137 2.40 0.60 -20.06
CA GLU A 137 1.16 1.26 -19.65
C GLU A 137 0.27 0.29 -18.86
N LEU A 138 0.08 -0.92 -19.40
CA LEU A 138 -0.68 -1.97 -18.74
C LEU A 138 -0.01 -2.47 -17.44
N TYR A 139 1.32 -2.51 -17.40
CA TYR A 139 2.05 -2.85 -16.17
C TYR A 139 1.97 -1.74 -15.12
N ARG A 140 1.91 -0.46 -15.51
CA ARG A 140 1.61 0.63 -14.58
C ARG A 140 0.20 0.51 -14.01
N GLU A 141 -0.80 0.19 -14.84
CA GLU A 141 -2.17 -0.09 -14.37
C GLU A 141 -2.21 -1.27 -13.40
N LEU A 142 -1.46 -2.35 -13.68
CA LEU A 142 -1.32 -3.48 -12.77
C LEU A 142 -0.71 -3.07 -11.43
N ALA A 143 0.41 -2.34 -11.46
CA ALA A 143 1.07 -1.85 -10.25
C ALA A 143 0.13 -0.92 -9.44
N ALA A 144 -0.61 -0.04 -10.12
CA ALA A 144 -1.60 0.83 -9.51
C ALA A 144 -2.73 0.02 -8.86
N ALA A 145 -3.30 -0.97 -9.56
CA ALA A 145 -4.35 -1.84 -9.02
C ALA A 145 -3.89 -2.66 -7.80
N LEU A 146 -2.65 -3.14 -7.81
CA LEU A 146 -2.06 -3.86 -6.68
C LEU A 146 -1.87 -2.94 -5.46
N LEU A 147 -1.46 -1.68 -5.65
CA LEU A 147 -1.40 -0.71 -4.54
C LEU A 147 -2.80 -0.28 -4.08
N ALA A 148 -3.72 -0.05 -5.01
CA ALA A 148 -5.12 0.29 -4.73
C ALA A 148 -5.81 -0.79 -3.89
N SER A 149 -5.35 -2.05 -3.97
CA SER A 149 -5.87 -3.14 -3.16
C SER A 149 -5.49 -3.04 -1.66
N VAL A 150 -4.46 -2.25 -1.35
CA VAL A 150 -3.89 -2.09 0.00
C VAL A 150 -4.30 -0.77 0.64
N ILE A 151 -4.37 0.31 -0.16
CA ILE A 151 -4.62 1.68 0.29
C ILE A 151 -5.91 1.86 1.11
N PRO A 152 -7.07 1.26 0.76
CA PRO A 152 -8.35 1.54 1.42
C PRO A 152 -8.35 1.32 2.94
N ASP A 153 -7.49 0.44 3.46
CA ASP A 153 -7.41 0.11 4.89
C ASP A 153 -6.49 1.04 5.72
N ILE A 154 -5.84 2.03 5.11
CA ILE A 154 -4.99 3.01 5.82
C ILE A 154 -5.81 3.82 6.82
N ASP A 155 -5.44 3.77 8.11
CA ASP A 155 -6.15 4.44 9.20
C ASP A 155 -7.66 4.14 9.20
N HIS A 156 -8.05 2.93 8.79
CA HIS A 156 -9.46 2.55 8.73
C HIS A 156 -10.09 2.59 10.15
N PRO A 157 -11.20 3.31 10.36
CA PRO A 157 -11.75 3.55 11.71
C PRO A 157 -12.48 2.35 12.32
N GLY A 158 -12.55 1.22 11.61
CA GLY A 158 -13.34 0.05 12.01
C GLY A 158 -14.85 0.36 12.08
N ARG A 159 -15.30 1.35 11.32
CA ARG A 159 -16.69 1.83 11.22
C ARG A 159 -17.02 2.06 9.76
N THR A 160 -18.31 2.15 9.43
CA THR A 160 -18.78 2.34 8.05
C THR A 160 -18.92 3.82 7.69
N ASN A 161 -18.92 4.14 6.39
CA ASN A 161 -19.24 5.48 5.88
C ASN A 161 -20.57 6.01 6.45
N THR A 162 -21.60 5.17 6.52
CA THR A 162 -22.90 5.54 7.11
C THR A 162 -22.78 5.97 8.58
N PHE A 163 -21.92 5.32 9.36
CA PHE A 163 -21.68 5.71 10.75
C PHE A 163 -21.02 7.10 10.82
N LEU A 164 -19.98 7.34 10.03
CA LEU A 164 -19.24 8.60 9.97
C LEU A 164 -20.12 9.78 9.55
N ILE A 165 -21.02 9.56 8.58
CA ILE A 165 -21.99 10.56 8.11
C ILE A 165 -23.03 10.85 9.20
N ARG A 166 -23.65 9.82 9.77
CA ARG A 166 -24.68 9.99 10.81
C ARG A 166 -24.17 10.68 12.07
N THR A 167 -22.90 10.46 12.40
CA THR A 167 -22.25 11.08 13.56
C THR A 167 -21.63 12.45 13.25
N ARG A 168 -21.68 12.91 11.99
CA ARG A 168 -21.06 14.16 11.53
C ARG A 168 -19.58 14.27 11.92
N SER A 169 -18.85 13.17 11.72
CA SER A 169 -17.39 13.17 11.89
C SER A 169 -16.71 14.23 11.01
N ASP A 170 -15.52 14.68 11.44
CA ASP A 170 -14.74 15.68 10.71
C ASP A 170 -14.38 15.20 9.29
N GLU A 171 -14.07 13.91 9.12
CA GLU A 171 -13.84 13.30 7.81
C GLU A 171 -15.08 13.34 6.92
N ALA A 172 -16.27 13.09 7.47
CA ALA A 172 -17.51 13.16 6.69
C ALA A 172 -17.78 14.59 6.19
N LEU A 173 -17.48 15.60 7.01
CA LEU A 173 -17.55 17.00 6.59
C LEU A 173 -16.49 17.33 5.53
N ARG A 174 -15.25 16.87 5.73
CA ARG A 174 -14.11 17.09 4.82
C ARG A 174 -14.37 16.58 3.42
N PHE A 175 -15.02 15.42 3.30
CA PHE A 175 -15.31 14.77 2.01
C PHE A 175 -16.76 14.91 1.54
N ASN A 176 -17.51 15.89 2.07
CA ASN A 176 -18.89 16.17 1.67
C ASN A 176 -19.79 14.93 1.69
N GLU A 177 -19.59 14.05 2.68
CA GLU A 177 -20.32 12.79 2.86
C GLU A 177 -20.19 11.79 1.69
N GLN A 178 -19.26 12.02 0.74
CA GLN A 178 -19.01 11.14 -0.40
C GLN A 178 -17.79 10.26 -0.15
N HIS A 179 -17.96 8.93 -0.25
CA HIS A 179 -16.86 7.95 -0.18
C HIS A 179 -15.82 8.29 0.90
N VAL A 180 -16.30 8.56 2.12
CA VAL A 180 -15.55 9.27 3.17
C VAL A 180 -14.26 8.53 3.55
N ILE A 181 -14.36 7.22 3.79
CA ILE A 181 -13.22 6.37 4.15
C ILE A 181 -12.26 6.27 2.96
N GLU A 182 -12.78 5.98 1.77
CA GLU A 182 -11.98 5.75 0.57
C GLU A 182 -11.18 7.00 0.19
N ASN A 183 -11.82 8.17 0.17
CA ASN A 183 -11.15 9.45 -0.09
C ASN A 183 -10.12 9.80 1.00
N SER A 184 -10.41 9.47 2.26
CA SER A 184 -9.48 9.67 3.38
C SER A 184 -8.22 8.80 3.21
N SER A 185 -8.40 7.53 2.85
CA SER A 185 -7.31 6.59 2.64
C SER A 185 -6.41 6.99 1.46
N VAL A 186 -7.00 7.38 0.32
CA VAL A 186 -6.25 7.88 -0.84
C VAL A 186 -5.46 9.14 -0.49
N LEU A 187 -6.09 10.10 0.20
CA LEU A 187 -5.41 11.33 0.61
C LEU A 187 -4.20 11.06 1.51
N LYS A 188 -4.35 10.17 2.50
CA LYS A 188 -3.26 9.77 3.39
C LYS A 188 -2.12 9.09 2.62
N CYS A 189 -2.45 8.22 1.67
CA CYS A 189 -1.48 7.59 0.78
C CYS A 189 -0.68 8.64 -0.01
N LEU A 190 -1.37 9.61 -0.63
CA LEU A 190 -0.73 10.69 -1.37
C LEU A 190 0.14 11.58 -0.47
N GLU A 191 -0.29 11.85 0.77
CA GLU A 191 0.54 12.57 1.74
C GLU A 191 1.83 11.82 2.10
N ILE A 192 1.79 10.49 2.18
CA ILE A 192 2.99 9.67 2.41
C ILE A 192 3.92 9.76 1.19
N MET A 193 3.38 9.70 -0.03
CA MET A 193 4.17 9.83 -1.27
C MET A 193 4.79 11.22 -1.48
N GLN A 194 4.41 12.25 -0.71
CA GLN A 194 5.08 13.55 -0.77
C GLN A 194 6.47 13.53 -0.15
N GLU A 195 6.78 12.54 0.69
CA GLU A 195 8.12 12.39 1.23
C GLU A 195 9.06 11.75 0.19
N ASP A 196 10.14 12.43 -0.17
CA ASP A 196 11.09 11.97 -1.19
C ASP A 196 11.68 10.58 -0.88
N SER A 197 11.79 10.23 0.41
CA SER A 197 12.28 8.94 0.89
C SER A 197 11.29 7.78 0.66
N LEU A 198 10.01 8.11 0.42
CA LEU A 198 8.89 7.18 0.23
C LEU A 198 8.32 7.25 -1.20
N ASN A 199 8.66 8.29 -1.98
CA ASN A 199 8.23 8.41 -3.36
C ASN A 199 9.05 7.51 -4.30
N PHE A 200 8.59 6.27 -4.47
CA PHE A 200 9.27 5.22 -5.25
C PHE A 200 9.23 5.40 -6.77
N ILE A 201 8.43 6.36 -7.27
CA ILE A 201 8.31 6.73 -8.69
C ILE A 201 8.78 8.16 -8.97
N ALA A 202 9.46 8.82 -8.03
CA ALA A 202 9.81 10.24 -8.14
C ALA A 202 10.60 10.61 -9.42
N HIS A 203 11.34 9.64 -9.98
CA HIS A 203 12.18 9.82 -11.16
C HIS A 203 11.45 9.54 -12.48
N TRP A 204 10.21 9.04 -12.45
CA TRP A 204 9.40 8.84 -13.65
C TRP A 204 9.00 10.18 -14.28
N PRO A 205 8.66 10.23 -15.58
CA PRO A 205 8.05 11.41 -16.19
C PRO A 205 6.80 11.87 -15.44
N GLU A 206 6.58 13.18 -15.33
CA GLU A 206 5.46 13.75 -14.57
C GLU A 206 4.09 13.23 -15.03
N GLU A 207 3.93 13.02 -16.34
CA GLU A 207 2.71 12.47 -16.95
C GLU A 207 2.43 11.05 -16.44
N GLU A 208 3.44 10.17 -16.45
CA GLU A 208 3.29 8.80 -15.95
C GLU A 208 3.05 8.75 -14.43
N GLN A 209 3.67 9.66 -13.66
CA GLN A 209 3.37 9.78 -12.24
C GLN A 209 1.93 10.24 -11.99
N ALA A 210 1.41 11.15 -12.82
CA ALA A 210 0.03 11.63 -12.71
C ALA A 210 -0.96 10.52 -13.07
N GLU A 211 -0.73 9.78 -14.16
CA GLU A 211 -1.53 8.61 -14.54
C GLU A 211 -1.54 7.55 -13.45
N PHE A 212 -0.36 7.22 -12.89
CA PHE A 212 -0.26 6.23 -11.83
C PHE A 212 -1.08 6.61 -10.60
N ARG A 213 -0.99 7.87 -10.15
CA ARG A 213 -1.75 8.39 -9.00
C ARG A 213 -3.25 8.49 -9.25
N LEU A 214 -3.69 8.59 -10.50
CA LEU A 214 -5.11 8.59 -10.86
C LEU A 214 -5.69 7.17 -10.88
N SER A 215 -4.86 6.18 -11.20
CA SER A 215 -5.25 4.77 -11.33
C SER A 215 -5.12 3.98 -10.02
N SER A 216 -4.36 4.48 -9.04
CA SER A 216 -4.12 3.87 -7.72
C SER A 216 -5.06 4.43 -6.65
#